data_AF-A0A0W0N138-F1
#
_entry.id   AF-A0A0W0N138-F1
#
_cell.length_a   1.000
_cell.length_b   1.000
_cell.length_c   1.000
_cell.angle_alpha   90.00
_cell.angle_beta   90.00
_cell.angle_gamma   90.00
#
_symmetry.space_group_name_H-M   'P 1'
#
loop_
_entity.id
_entity.type
_entity.pdbx_description
1 polymer ?
#
loop_
_entity_poly.entity_id
_entity_poly.type
_entity_poly.pdbx_seq_one_letter_code
_entity_poly.pdbx_strand_id
1 'polypeptide(L)'
;MKKLNTYTLRIKGSHPNKLPLDRLALYLAELAKLMGEKELVHLDRVTVGSAALRAWAEPEAAPAVSERVSLAVSNSDDADQEATKALSRINELLSQDGKKGELKNPAGAVIYPFPGNQKIRPEKELVIDQESTVTGRVIKIGGRDDTIPLLLKDSDGTEYRCTVKGEDLAREISSHYLGDPIEVTGKGRWRRTQEGRWILENLIVTAWTALSTDWDAAYDLMGKLASGWRDVADIEERCAEIRKGH
;
A
#
# COMPACT_ATOMS: atom_id res chain seq x y z
N MET A 1 28.35 -19.57 -14.72
CA MET A 1 27.78 -19.79 -13.36
C MET A 1 26.79 -18.68 -13.06
N LYS A 2 25.64 -18.98 -12.44
CA LYS A 2 24.62 -17.97 -12.08
C LYS A 2 25.11 -17.22 -10.83
N LYS A 3 25.45 -15.94 -10.99
CA LYS A 3 25.84 -15.07 -9.87
C LYS A 3 24.60 -14.81 -8.99
N LEU A 4 24.56 -15.39 -7.79
CA LEU A 4 23.37 -15.43 -6.93
C LEU A 4 22.98 -14.07 -6.34
N ASN A 5 23.93 -13.14 -6.19
CA ASN A 5 23.72 -11.83 -5.56
C ASN A 5 23.63 -10.70 -6.59
N THR A 6 22.87 -10.92 -7.67
CA THR A 6 22.81 -10.01 -8.81
C THR A 6 21.60 -9.08 -8.73
N TYR A 7 21.83 -7.80 -8.53
CA TYR A 7 20.82 -6.75 -8.69
C TYR A 7 20.70 -6.34 -10.14
N THR A 8 19.47 -6.07 -10.61
CA THR A 8 19.23 -5.69 -12.00
C THR A 8 18.47 -4.38 -12.07
N LEU A 9 19.12 -3.33 -12.61
CA LEU A 9 18.47 -2.10 -13.02
C LEU A 9 17.98 -2.27 -14.46
N ARG A 10 16.68 -2.46 -14.66
CA ARG A 10 16.09 -2.60 -15.99
C ARG A 10 15.50 -1.29 -16.47
N ILE A 11 16.05 -0.75 -17.55
CA ILE A 11 15.55 0.44 -18.24
C ILE A 11 14.57 0.02 -19.34
N LYS A 12 13.28 0.30 -19.15
CA LYS A 12 12.23 -0.06 -20.11
C LYS A 12 12.26 0.87 -21.33
N GLY A 13 11.95 0.32 -22.50
CA GLY A 13 11.92 1.07 -23.76
C GLY A 13 13.31 1.46 -24.29
N SER A 14 14.39 0.97 -23.68
CA SER A 14 15.76 1.20 -24.14
C SER A 14 16.38 -0.09 -24.65
N HIS A 15 17.17 0.00 -25.72
CA HIS A 15 18.04 -1.08 -26.18
C HIS A 15 19.49 -0.73 -25.82
N PRO A 16 20.32 -1.68 -25.31
CA PRO A 16 21.72 -1.40 -24.97
C PRO A 16 22.48 -0.68 -26.10
N ASN A 17 22.33 -1.16 -27.33
CA ASN A 17 23.00 -0.60 -28.52
C ASN A 17 22.50 0.79 -28.94
N LYS A 18 21.45 1.32 -28.31
CA LYS A 18 20.92 2.67 -28.57
C LYS A 18 21.10 3.61 -27.37
N LEU A 19 21.71 3.12 -26.28
CA LEU A 19 21.97 3.93 -25.10
C LEU A 19 23.36 4.57 -25.26
N PRO A 20 23.47 5.92 -25.23
CA PRO A 20 24.76 6.59 -25.26
C PRO A 20 25.68 6.09 -24.13
N LEU A 21 26.97 5.92 -24.43
CA LEU A 21 27.93 5.30 -23.50
C LEU A 21 28.15 6.15 -22.24
N ASP A 22 28.12 7.47 -22.38
CA ASP A 22 28.12 8.43 -21.28
C ASP A 22 26.91 8.24 -20.36
N ARG A 23 25.71 8.08 -20.92
CA ARG A 23 24.49 7.78 -20.16
C ARG A 23 24.60 6.43 -19.46
N LEU A 24 25.16 5.41 -20.12
CA LEU A 24 25.39 4.10 -19.52
C LEU A 24 26.27 4.22 -18.28
N ALA A 25 27.38 4.95 -18.40
CA ALA A 25 28.33 5.17 -17.31
C ALA A 25 27.67 5.87 -16.11
N LEU A 26 26.80 6.85 -16.35
CA LEU A 26 26.04 7.52 -15.28
C LEU A 26 25.12 6.56 -14.52
N TYR A 27 24.36 5.71 -15.23
CA TYR A 27 23.51 4.71 -14.57
C TYR A 27 24.33 3.69 -13.76
N LEU A 28 25.48 3.27 -14.28
CA LEU A 28 26.37 2.36 -13.57
C LEU A 28 26.98 3.01 -12.33
N ALA A 29 27.38 4.28 -12.42
CA ALA A 29 27.93 5.02 -11.29
C ALA A 29 26.91 5.18 -10.16
N GLU A 30 25.67 5.53 -10.47
CA GLU A 30 24.61 5.64 -9.45
C GLU A 30 24.21 4.26 -8.89
N LEU A 31 24.18 3.21 -9.73
CA LEU A 31 23.95 1.85 -9.24
C LEU A 31 25.04 1.38 -8.26
N ALA A 32 26.30 1.71 -8.54
CA ALA A 32 27.42 1.40 -7.63
C ALA A 32 27.27 2.13 -6.28
N LYS A 33 26.90 3.42 -6.29
CA LYS A 33 26.63 4.19 -5.05
C LYS A 33 25.47 3.62 -4.24
N LEU A 34 24.42 3.16 -4.91
CA LEU A 34 23.28 2.52 -4.28
C LEU A 34 23.70 1.25 -3.52
N MET A 35 24.58 0.44 -4.12
CA MET A 35 25.09 -0.78 -3.51
C MET A 35 26.20 -0.52 -2.48
N GLY A 36 26.95 0.57 -2.60
CA GLY A 36 27.91 1.07 -1.61
C GLY A 36 29.28 0.39 -1.63
N GLU A 37 29.34 -0.95 -1.58
CA GLU A 37 30.57 -1.74 -1.44
C GLU A 37 31.47 -1.68 -2.68
N LYS A 38 32.31 -0.63 -2.77
CA LYS A 38 33.04 -0.24 -3.99
C LYS A 38 33.96 -1.33 -4.57
N GLU A 39 34.61 -2.11 -3.71
CA GLU A 39 35.59 -3.13 -4.14
C GLU A 39 34.94 -4.50 -4.39
N LEU A 40 33.75 -4.73 -3.81
CA LEU A 40 33.07 -6.03 -3.80
C LEU A 40 31.80 -6.04 -4.67
N VAL A 41 31.52 -4.94 -5.39
CA VAL A 41 30.40 -4.82 -6.33
C VAL A 41 30.93 -4.67 -7.75
N HIS A 42 30.57 -5.63 -8.60
CA HIS A 42 31.08 -5.74 -9.96
C HIS A 42 29.97 -5.75 -10.98
N LEU A 43 30.26 -5.26 -12.19
CA LEU A 43 29.37 -5.45 -13.34
C LEU A 43 29.36 -6.93 -13.76
N ASP A 44 28.17 -7.56 -13.82
CA ASP A 44 28.01 -8.89 -14.44
C ASP A 44 27.90 -8.75 -15.97
N ARG A 45 26.86 -8.06 -16.43
CA ARG A 45 26.61 -7.85 -17.87
C ARG A 45 25.50 -6.83 -18.10
N VAL A 46 25.39 -6.39 -19.35
CA VAL A 46 24.21 -5.67 -19.88
C VAL A 46 23.44 -6.61 -20.81
N THR A 47 22.17 -6.89 -20.52
CA THR A 47 21.36 -7.81 -21.36
C THR A 47 20.46 -7.08 -22.35
N VAL A 48 20.15 -7.74 -23.46
CA VAL A 48 19.22 -7.30 -24.52
C VAL A 48 17.75 -7.56 -24.17
N GLY A 49 16.82 -6.87 -24.84
CA GLY A 49 15.36 -6.93 -24.59
C GLY A 49 14.80 -5.80 -23.69
N SER A 50 15.69 -5.06 -23.06
CA SER A 50 15.56 -3.78 -22.34
C SER A 50 16.98 -3.52 -21.83
N ALA A 51 17.52 -2.30 -21.83
CA ALA A 51 18.86 -2.09 -21.26
C ALA A 51 18.85 -2.44 -19.77
N ALA A 52 19.30 -3.65 -19.43
CA ALA A 52 19.26 -4.17 -18.08
C ALA A 52 20.68 -4.33 -17.57
N LEU A 53 21.03 -3.48 -16.62
CA LEU A 53 22.35 -3.42 -16.00
C LEU A 53 22.35 -4.37 -14.82
N ARG A 54 23.16 -5.42 -14.91
CA ARG A 54 23.27 -6.43 -13.86
C ARG A 54 24.54 -6.19 -13.08
N ALA A 55 24.40 -5.80 -11.82
CA ALA A 55 25.51 -5.64 -10.88
C ALA A 55 25.45 -6.78 -9.86
N TRP A 56 26.61 -7.31 -9.50
CA TRP A 56 26.75 -8.44 -8.60
C TRP A 56 27.64 -8.07 -7.43
N ALA A 57 27.18 -8.38 -6.22
CA ALA A 57 27.96 -8.26 -5.00
C ALA A 57 28.62 -9.60 -4.65
N GLU A 58 29.89 -9.57 -4.24
CA GLU A 58 30.57 -10.75 -3.69
C GLU A 58 29.82 -11.30 -2.47
N PRO A 59 29.90 -12.62 -2.19
CA PRO A 59 29.20 -13.25 -1.06
C PRO A 59 29.40 -12.53 0.28
N GLU A 60 30.59 -12.00 0.51
CA GLU A 60 31.02 -11.27 1.71
C GLU A 60 30.26 -9.94 1.88
N ALA A 61 30.02 -9.23 0.77
CA ALA A 61 29.29 -7.95 0.73
C ALA A 61 27.77 -8.10 0.61
N ALA A 62 27.29 -9.28 0.22
CA ALA A 62 25.88 -9.48 -0.13
C ALA A 62 24.88 -9.12 0.99
N PRO A 63 25.11 -9.44 2.28
CA PRO A 63 24.22 -9.03 3.36
C PRO A 63 24.15 -7.50 3.51
N ALA A 64 25.31 -6.83 3.53
CA ALA A 64 25.41 -5.38 3.68
C ALA A 64 24.73 -4.63 2.52
N VAL A 65 24.98 -5.08 1.28
CA VAL A 65 24.32 -4.54 0.08
C VAL A 65 22.80 -4.75 0.15
N SER A 66 22.35 -5.93 0.58
CA SER A 66 20.92 -6.23 0.69
C SER A 66 20.20 -5.35 1.69
N GLU A 67 20.78 -5.19 2.88
CA GLU A 67 20.25 -4.32 3.93
C GLU A 67 20.21 -2.85 3.47
N ARG A 68 21.32 -2.35 2.94
CA ARG A 68 21.44 -0.98 2.44
C ARG A 68 20.41 -0.66 1.35
N VAL A 69 20.27 -1.54 0.36
CA VAL A 69 19.29 -1.37 -0.71
C VAL A 69 17.86 -1.43 -0.16
N SER A 70 17.58 -2.35 0.76
CA SER A 70 16.25 -2.48 1.38
C SER A 70 15.85 -1.22 2.15
N LEU A 71 16.76 -0.68 2.98
CA LEU A 71 16.53 0.55 3.75
C LEU A 71 16.33 1.77 2.84
N ALA A 72 17.12 1.89 1.78
CA ALA A 72 16.99 2.97 0.81
C ALA A 72 15.65 2.90 0.05
N VAL A 73 15.19 1.69 -0.29
CA VAL A 73 13.92 1.44 -0.98
C VAL A 73 12.71 1.71 -0.08
N SER A 74 12.76 1.36 1.21
CA SER A 74 11.68 1.61 2.17
C SER A 74 11.62 3.07 2.63
N ASN A 75 12.61 3.90 2.27
CA ASN A 75 12.74 5.28 2.74
C ASN A 75 12.71 5.37 4.27
N SER A 76 13.42 4.44 4.93
CA SER A 76 13.59 4.42 6.39
C SER A 76 14.46 5.59 6.86
N ASP A 77 14.27 6.05 8.10
CA ASP A 77 15.12 7.09 8.71
C ASP A 77 16.58 6.60 8.89
N ASP A 78 16.77 5.28 9.01
CA ASP A 78 18.09 4.65 9.10
C ASP A 78 18.78 4.43 7.74
N ALA A 79 18.15 4.88 6.64
CA ALA A 79 18.70 4.70 5.30
C ALA A 79 19.93 5.59 5.07
N ASP A 80 20.97 5.02 4.48
CA ASP A 80 22.14 5.78 4.07
C ASP A 80 21.76 6.86 3.04
N GLN A 81 22.15 8.11 3.33
CA GLN A 81 21.80 9.25 2.49
C GLN A 81 22.36 9.17 1.07
N GLU A 82 23.53 8.55 0.86
CA GLU A 82 24.10 8.36 -0.49
C GLU A 82 23.27 7.34 -1.27
N ALA A 83 22.80 6.28 -0.64
CA ALA A 83 21.92 5.28 -1.27
C ALA A 83 20.56 5.89 -1.69
N THR A 84 19.93 6.66 -0.80
CA THR A 84 18.66 7.35 -1.09
C THR A 84 18.81 8.40 -2.20
N LYS A 85 19.94 9.15 -2.19
CA LYS A 85 20.28 10.09 -3.27
C LYS A 85 20.50 9.35 -4.59
N ALA A 86 21.20 8.22 -4.59
CA ALA A 86 21.44 7.42 -5.78
C ALA A 86 20.13 6.91 -6.41
N LEU A 87 19.18 6.43 -5.61
CA LEU A 87 17.83 6.06 -6.10
C LEU A 87 17.13 7.24 -6.79
N SER A 88 17.15 8.41 -6.14
CA SER A 88 16.55 9.62 -6.68
C SER A 88 17.22 10.06 -7.99
N ARG A 89 18.56 10.01 -8.06
CA ARG A 89 19.33 10.35 -9.27
C ARG A 89 19.11 9.37 -10.41
N ILE A 90 18.98 8.06 -10.13
CA ILE A 90 18.61 7.08 -11.16
C ILE A 90 17.24 7.45 -11.76
N ASN A 91 16.26 7.81 -10.92
CA ASN A 91 14.95 8.23 -11.40
C ASN A 91 15.01 9.52 -12.24
N GLU A 92 15.83 10.49 -11.84
CA GLU A 92 16.04 11.73 -12.61
C GLU A 92 16.71 11.49 -13.96
N LEU A 93 17.73 10.63 -14.03
CA LEU A 93 18.37 10.24 -15.29
C LEU A 93 17.33 9.58 -16.22
N LEU A 94 16.52 8.66 -15.68
CA LEU A 94 15.43 8.04 -16.43
C LEU A 94 14.41 9.08 -16.91
N SER A 95 14.12 10.08 -16.09
CA SER A 95 13.20 11.17 -16.41
C SER A 95 13.73 12.04 -17.56
N GLN A 96 15.01 12.44 -17.50
CA GLN A 96 15.69 13.20 -18.56
C GLN A 96 15.71 12.44 -19.88
N ASP A 97 15.86 11.11 -19.82
CA ASP A 97 15.87 10.24 -20.99
C ASP A 97 14.45 9.90 -21.50
N GLY A 98 13.39 10.38 -20.85
CA GLY A 98 11.99 10.05 -21.18
C GLY A 98 11.66 8.57 -20.99
N LYS A 99 12.40 7.88 -20.11
CA LYS A 99 12.32 6.45 -19.86
C LYS A 99 11.76 6.17 -18.48
N LYS A 100 11.52 4.88 -18.22
CA LYS A 100 11.15 4.33 -16.91
C LYS A 100 11.96 3.08 -16.63
N GLY A 101 11.99 2.65 -15.38
CA GLY A 101 12.79 1.49 -15.00
C GLY A 101 12.23 0.71 -13.83
N GLU A 102 12.92 -0.36 -13.48
CA GLU A 102 12.66 -1.16 -12.29
C GLU A 102 13.98 -1.68 -11.74
N LEU A 103 14.16 -1.60 -10.43
CA LEU A 103 15.22 -2.28 -9.70
C LEU A 103 14.71 -3.65 -9.27
N LYS A 104 15.48 -4.69 -9.56
CA LYS A 104 15.20 -6.06 -9.14
C LYS A 104 16.24 -6.57 -8.17
N ASN A 105 15.77 -7.29 -7.16
CA ASN A 105 16.62 -8.03 -6.24
C ASN A 105 17.18 -9.30 -6.91
N PRO A 106 18.07 -10.04 -6.23
CA PRO A 106 18.65 -11.25 -6.78
C PRO A 106 17.64 -12.40 -7.02
N ALA A 107 16.51 -12.39 -6.31
CA ALA A 107 15.38 -13.30 -6.56
C ALA A 107 14.59 -12.95 -7.83
N GLY A 108 14.85 -11.78 -8.44
CA GLY A 108 14.17 -11.30 -9.65
C GLY A 108 12.87 -10.55 -9.39
N ALA A 109 12.50 -10.34 -8.13
CA ALA A 109 11.36 -9.51 -7.75
C ALA A 109 11.69 -8.03 -7.94
N VAL A 110 10.71 -7.26 -8.41
CA VAL A 110 10.84 -5.79 -8.49
C VAL A 110 10.73 -5.23 -7.08
N ILE A 111 11.82 -4.65 -6.59
CA ILE A 111 11.88 -4.04 -5.25
C ILE A 111 11.63 -2.54 -5.32
N TYR A 112 11.92 -1.90 -6.45
CA TYR A 112 11.65 -0.46 -6.62
C TYR A 112 11.29 -0.13 -8.07
N PRO A 113 10.07 0.40 -8.33
CA PRO A 113 9.73 0.93 -9.64
C PRO A 113 10.29 2.35 -9.80
N PHE A 114 10.98 2.62 -10.91
CA PHE A 114 11.38 3.97 -11.29
C PHE A 114 10.37 4.56 -12.28
N PRO A 115 9.49 5.48 -11.86
CA PRO A 115 8.47 6.05 -12.73
C PRO A 115 9.07 6.94 -13.84
N GLY A 116 10.28 7.48 -13.65
CA GLY A 116 10.88 8.45 -14.57
C GLY A 116 10.02 9.69 -14.78
N ASN A 117 9.90 10.16 -16.03
CA ASN A 117 9.04 11.31 -16.38
C ASN A 117 7.61 10.90 -16.76
N GLN A 118 7.22 9.63 -16.51
CA GLN A 118 5.80 9.38 -16.41
C GLN A 118 5.35 10.13 -15.16
N LYS A 119 4.72 11.29 -15.36
CA LYS A 119 3.61 11.68 -14.50
C LYS A 119 2.84 10.38 -14.32
N ILE A 120 2.85 9.83 -13.11
CA ILE A 120 1.88 8.81 -12.71
C ILE A 120 0.59 9.44 -13.21
N ARG A 121 0.06 8.94 -14.34
CA ARG A 121 -1.20 9.47 -14.84
C ARG A 121 -2.10 9.14 -13.68
N PRO A 122 -2.61 10.15 -12.95
CA PRO A 122 -3.45 9.84 -11.81
C PRO A 122 -4.47 8.86 -12.34
N GLU A 123 -4.54 7.67 -11.74
CA GLU A 123 -5.63 6.74 -12.04
C GLU A 123 -6.87 7.61 -12.03
N LYS A 124 -7.62 7.61 -13.14
CA LYS A 124 -8.80 8.47 -13.26
C LYS A 124 -9.58 8.31 -11.97
N GLU A 125 -9.85 9.41 -11.27
CA GLU A 125 -10.58 9.36 -10.01
C GLU A 125 -11.83 8.53 -10.25
N LEU A 126 -11.86 7.36 -9.61
CA LEU A 126 -12.97 6.44 -9.78
C LEU A 126 -13.95 6.77 -8.67
N VAL A 127 -15.11 7.27 -9.08
CA VAL A 127 -16.24 7.45 -8.19
C VAL A 127 -17.17 6.26 -8.40
N ILE A 128 -17.43 5.52 -7.34
CA ILE A 128 -18.43 4.45 -7.33
C ILE A 128 -19.51 4.75 -6.32
N ASP A 129 -20.74 4.37 -6.65
CA ASP A 129 -21.82 4.32 -5.69
C ASP A 129 -22.02 2.85 -5.27
N GLN A 130 -21.96 2.58 -3.97
CA GLN A 130 -22.12 1.23 -3.41
C GLN A 130 -22.99 1.26 -2.16
N GLU A 131 -23.72 0.18 -1.88
CA GLU A 131 -24.28 -0.01 -0.54
C GLU A 131 -23.14 -0.13 0.47
N SER A 132 -23.23 0.64 1.55
CA SER A 132 -22.15 0.77 2.52
C SER A 132 -22.71 0.99 3.90
N THR A 133 -21.98 0.46 4.87
CA THR A 133 -22.27 0.56 6.28
C THR A 133 -21.08 1.21 6.96
N VAL A 134 -21.35 2.22 7.78
CA VAL A 134 -20.31 2.90 8.58
C VAL A 134 -20.77 3.03 10.02
N THR A 135 -19.81 2.98 10.92
CA THR A 135 -20.02 3.04 12.35
C THR A 135 -19.36 4.28 12.91
N GLY A 136 -20.03 4.95 13.84
CA GLY A 136 -19.41 6.07 14.54
C GLY A 136 -20.36 6.78 15.48
N ARG A 137 -19.78 7.67 16.27
CA ARG A 137 -20.53 8.56 17.16
C ARG A 137 -21.05 9.77 16.39
N VAL A 138 -22.31 10.12 16.60
CA VAL A 138 -22.91 11.33 16.04
C VAL A 138 -22.30 12.56 16.69
N ILE A 139 -21.51 13.33 15.93
CA ILE A 139 -20.88 14.58 16.42
C ILE A 139 -21.53 15.84 15.86
N LYS A 140 -22.29 15.72 14.76
CA LYS A 140 -23.07 16.81 14.18
C LYS A 140 -24.27 16.25 13.44
N ILE A 141 -25.44 16.83 13.68
CA ILE A 141 -26.66 16.57 12.91
C ILE A 141 -27.47 17.86 12.85
N GLY A 142 -27.92 18.25 11.66
CA GLY A 142 -28.78 19.43 11.50
C GLY A 142 -28.72 20.05 10.11
N GLY A 143 -29.90 20.17 9.49
CA GLY A 143 -30.11 20.75 8.17
C GLY A 143 -31.27 21.75 8.19
N ARG A 144 -31.46 22.45 7.08
CA ARG A 144 -32.57 23.41 6.90
C ARG A 144 -33.68 22.88 6.00
N ASP A 145 -33.44 21.75 5.36
CA ASP A 145 -34.28 21.13 4.35
C ASP A 145 -34.31 19.60 4.57
N ASP A 146 -34.89 18.88 3.61
CA ASP A 146 -35.03 17.42 3.60
C ASP A 146 -33.71 16.66 3.42
N THR A 147 -32.59 17.38 3.20
CA THR A 147 -31.24 16.84 3.10
C THR A 147 -30.42 17.18 4.34
N ILE A 148 -30.63 16.41 5.40
CA ILE A 148 -30.07 16.70 6.71
C ILE A 148 -28.61 16.18 6.78
N PRO A 149 -27.60 17.07 6.91
CA PRO A 149 -26.22 16.66 7.07
C PRO A 149 -26.01 15.99 8.43
N LEU A 150 -25.29 14.87 8.40
CA LEU A 150 -24.88 14.08 9.54
C LEU A 150 -23.36 13.88 9.47
N LEU A 151 -22.66 14.08 10.58
CA LEU A 151 -21.24 13.80 10.72
C LEU A 151 -21.05 12.74 11.80
N LEU A 152 -20.51 11.61 11.40
CA LEU A 152 -20.13 10.53 12.30
C LEU A 152 -18.62 10.56 12.51
N LYS A 153 -18.18 10.30 13.73
CA LYS A 153 -16.78 10.14 14.08
C LYS A 153 -16.53 8.73 14.59
N ASP A 154 -15.65 8.02 13.91
CA ASP A 154 -15.21 6.69 14.31
C ASP A 154 -14.16 6.78 15.44
N SER A 155 -13.93 5.65 16.09
CA SER A 155 -12.97 5.44 17.17
C SER A 155 -11.52 5.76 16.79
N ASP A 156 -11.15 5.56 15.53
CA ASP A 156 -9.83 5.92 14.97
C ASP A 156 -9.68 7.43 14.69
N GLY A 157 -10.75 8.20 14.90
CA GLY A 157 -10.81 9.64 14.64
C GLY A 157 -11.27 10.02 13.23
N THR A 158 -11.55 9.05 12.36
CA THR A 158 -12.05 9.29 10.99
C THR A 158 -13.46 9.89 11.04
N GLU A 159 -13.68 10.93 10.24
CA GLU A 159 -14.98 11.59 10.13
C GLU A 159 -15.70 11.19 8.83
N TYR A 160 -16.88 10.59 8.96
CA TYR A 160 -17.73 10.21 7.84
C TYR A 160 -18.81 11.26 7.60
N ARG A 161 -18.84 11.80 6.38
CA ARG A 161 -19.91 12.69 5.92
C ARG A 161 -21.09 11.86 5.46
N CYS A 162 -22.24 12.10 6.07
CA CYS A 162 -23.47 11.41 5.79
C CYS A 162 -24.58 12.43 5.50
N THR A 163 -25.57 12.02 4.72
CA THR A 163 -26.78 12.77 4.43
C THR A 163 -27.97 11.88 4.76
N VAL A 164 -28.82 12.34 5.67
CA VAL A 164 -30.09 11.68 5.99
C VAL A 164 -31.17 12.33 5.13
N LYS A 165 -31.96 11.51 4.42
CA LYS A 165 -33.13 12.00 3.68
C LYS A 165 -34.38 11.78 4.52
N GLY A 166 -35.06 12.87 4.84
CA GLY A 166 -36.30 12.85 5.63
C GLY A 166 -36.10 13.17 7.11
N GLU A 167 -37.06 13.92 7.67
CA GLU A 167 -36.99 14.45 9.03
C GLU A 167 -37.15 13.37 10.11
N ASP A 168 -37.94 12.33 9.87
CA ASP A 168 -38.23 11.29 10.86
C ASP A 168 -36.96 10.50 11.22
N LEU A 169 -36.25 10.00 10.20
CA LEU A 169 -34.99 9.27 10.36
C LEU A 169 -33.91 10.15 11.03
N ALA A 170 -33.86 11.43 10.66
CA ALA A 170 -32.94 12.36 11.30
C ALA A 170 -33.30 12.64 12.76
N ARG A 171 -34.59 12.70 13.10
CA ARG A 171 -35.06 12.87 14.48
C ARG A 171 -34.69 11.68 15.35
N GLU A 172 -34.84 10.46 14.83
CA GLU A 172 -34.38 9.24 15.51
C GLU A 172 -32.88 9.30 15.80
N ILE A 173 -32.06 9.51 14.76
CA ILE A 173 -30.60 9.60 14.88
C ILE A 173 -30.18 10.76 15.81
N SER A 174 -30.91 11.87 15.81
CA SER A 174 -30.61 13.03 16.67
C SER A 174 -30.71 12.72 18.16
N SER A 175 -31.51 11.71 18.54
CA SER A 175 -31.60 11.26 19.93
C SER A 175 -30.29 10.62 20.42
N HIS A 176 -29.40 10.23 19.49
CA HIS A 176 -28.07 9.68 19.75
C HIS A 176 -26.96 10.72 19.56
N TYR A 177 -27.29 12.02 19.50
CA TYR A 177 -26.31 13.09 19.41
C TYR A 177 -25.36 13.08 20.61
N LEU A 178 -24.05 12.97 20.35
CA LEU A 178 -23.02 12.76 21.37
C LEU A 178 -23.32 11.56 22.29
N GLY A 179 -24.14 10.61 21.86
CA GLY A 179 -24.42 9.37 22.58
C GLY A 179 -23.42 8.26 22.23
N ASP A 180 -23.88 7.03 22.38
CA ASP A 180 -23.18 5.81 21.96
C ASP A 180 -23.01 5.75 20.43
N PRO A 181 -21.99 5.04 19.93
CA PRO A 181 -21.81 4.86 18.50
C PRO A 181 -23.02 4.15 17.88
N ILE A 182 -23.39 4.59 16.68
CA ILE A 182 -24.45 3.98 15.88
C ILE A 182 -23.85 3.45 14.57
N GLU A 183 -24.48 2.40 14.05
CA GLU A 183 -24.21 1.89 12.71
C GLU A 183 -25.25 2.50 11.77
N VAL A 184 -24.80 3.08 10.66
CA VAL A 184 -25.68 3.60 9.61
C VAL A 184 -25.40 2.89 8.30
N THR A 185 -26.46 2.54 7.58
CA THR A 185 -26.38 1.87 6.28
C THR A 185 -27.07 2.70 5.22
N GLY A 186 -26.52 2.68 4.02
CA GLY A 186 -27.16 3.26 2.85
C GLY A 186 -26.25 3.33 1.63
N LYS A 187 -26.51 4.28 0.74
CA LYS A 187 -25.78 4.41 -0.53
C LYS A 187 -24.57 5.33 -0.37
N GLY A 188 -23.39 4.74 -0.31
CA GLY A 188 -22.09 5.39 -0.17
C GLY A 188 -21.49 5.77 -1.51
N ARG A 189 -21.10 7.03 -1.66
CA ARG A 189 -20.30 7.52 -2.78
C ARG A 189 -18.83 7.48 -2.39
N TRP A 190 -18.10 6.56 -2.99
CA TRP A 190 -16.68 6.35 -2.72
C TRP A 190 -15.84 6.91 -3.84
N ARG A 191 -14.79 7.66 -3.48
CA ARG A 191 -13.77 8.11 -4.42
C ARG A 191 -12.46 7.41 -4.14
N ARG A 192 -11.92 6.75 -5.16
CA ARG A 192 -10.53 6.29 -5.14
C ARG A 192 -9.62 7.45 -5.48
N THR A 193 -8.78 7.84 -4.53
CA THR A 193 -7.77 8.89 -4.69
C THR A 193 -6.66 8.44 -5.63
N GLN A 194 -5.87 9.41 -6.09
CA GLN A 194 -4.70 9.17 -6.96
C GLN A 194 -3.61 8.31 -6.28
N GLU A 195 -3.62 8.24 -4.95
CA GLU A 195 -2.74 7.40 -4.12
C GLU A 195 -3.31 5.99 -3.89
N GLY A 196 -4.46 5.66 -4.48
CA GLY A 196 -5.13 4.37 -4.35
C GLY A 196 -5.96 4.19 -3.07
N ARG A 197 -6.06 5.21 -2.21
CA ARG A 197 -6.90 5.19 -1.01
C ARG A 197 -8.37 5.44 -1.35
N TRP A 198 -9.26 4.73 -0.68
CA TRP A 198 -10.70 4.95 -0.78
C TRP A 198 -11.16 5.97 0.27
N ILE A 199 -11.89 6.98 -0.18
CA ILE A 199 -12.50 7.99 0.69
C ILE A 199 -14.01 7.96 0.44
N LEU A 200 -14.78 7.81 1.52
CA LEU A 200 -16.23 7.99 1.48
C LEU A 200 -16.52 9.50 1.40
N GLU A 201 -16.99 9.96 0.24
CA GLU A 201 -17.30 11.37 0.04
C GLU A 201 -18.61 11.75 0.73
N ASN A 202 -19.62 10.89 0.59
CA ASN A 202 -20.92 11.04 1.23
C ASN A 202 -21.63 9.69 1.32
N LEU A 203 -22.35 9.47 2.42
CA LEU A 203 -23.27 8.34 2.58
C LEU A 203 -24.70 8.83 2.68
N ILE A 204 -25.56 8.44 1.74
CA ILE A 204 -27.00 8.66 1.87
C ILE A 204 -27.58 7.58 2.76
N VAL A 205 -27.90 7.93 3.99
CA VAL A 205 -28.38 7.00 5.02
C VAL A 205 -29.82 6.61 4.72
N THR A 206 -30.09 5.31 4.72
CA THR A 206 -31.43 4.73 4.55
C THR A 206 -31.91 3.99 5.80
N ALA A 207 -30.98 3.51 6.64
CA ALA A 207 -31.27 2.81 7.88
C ALA A 207 -30.17 3.05 8.91
N TRP A 208 -30.50 2.90 10.19
CA TRP A 208 -29.55 2.93 11.28
C TRP A 208 -29.89 1.86 12.33
N THR A 209 -28.88 1.45 13.07
CA THR A 209 -28.99 0.50 14.18
C THR A 209 -28.10 0.99 15.33
N ALA A 210 -28.59 0.94 16.57
CA ALA A 210 -27.75 1.17 17.73
C ALA A 210 -26.71 0.04 17.85
N LEU A 211 -25.43 0.37 18.00
CA LEU A 211 -24.45 -0.67 18.29
C LEU A 211 -24.62 -1.09 19.75
N SER A 212 -25.01 -2.35 19.93
CA SER A 212 -24.97 -2.97 21.24
C SER A 212 -23.53 -3.27 21.63
N THR A 213 -23.13 -2.87 22.84
CA THR A 213 -21.90 -3.32 23.49
C THR A 213 -22.05 -4.69 24.14
N ASP A 214 -23.22 -5.32 24.01
CA ASP A 214 -23.45 -6.69 24.44
C ASP A 214 -22.83 -7.65 23.41
N TRP A 215 -21.56 -7.98 23.65
CA TRP A 215 -20.78 -8.91 22.84
C TRP A 215 -21.12 -10.37 23.13
N ASP A 216 -21.96 -10.68 24.13
CA ASP A 216 -22.22 -12.07 24.54
C ASP A 216 -22.84 -12.88 23.41
N ALA A 217 -23.77 -12.28 22.65
CA ALA A 217 -24.37 -12.92 21.47
C ALA A 217 -23.36 -13.15 20.32
N ALA A 218 -22.42 -12.22 20.13
CA ALA A 218 -21.37 -12.35 19.10
C ALA A 218 -20.32 -13.40 19.50
N TYR A 219 -19.95 -13.46 20.78
CA TYR A 219 -19.12 -14.52 21.34
C TYR A 219 -19.80 -15.89 21.28
N ASP A 220 -21.10 -15.97 21.54
CA ASP A 220 -21.88 -17.20 21.39
C ASP A 220 -21.95 -17.66 19.93
N LEU A 221 -22.12 -16.73 18.98
CA LEU A 221 -22.13 -17.03 17.56
C LEU A 221 -20.75 -17.50 17.07
N MET A 222 -19.67 -16.79 17.44
CA MET A 222 -18.30 -17.24 17.17
C MET A 222 -18.01 -18.59 17.81
N GLY A 223 -18.50 -18.81 19.03
CA GLY A 223 -18.40 -20.08 19.73
C GLY A 223 -19.13 -21.23 19.04
N LYS A 224 -20.26 -20.97 18.38
CA LYS A 224 -21.01 -21.95 17.57
C LYS A 224 -20.33 -22.24 16.22
N LEU A 225 -19.73 -21.22 15.60
CA LEU A 225 -18.97 -21.35 14.35
C LEU A 225 -17.59 -21.99 14.57
N ALA A 226 -17.02 -21.89 15.77
CA ALA A 226 -15.80 -22.57 16.19
C ALA A 226 -15.99 -24.07 16.50
N SER A 227 -17.12 -24.67 16.07
CA SER A 227 -17.38 -26.10 16.23
C SER A 227 -16.33 -26.91 15.45
N GLY A 228 -15.39 -27.49 16.20
CA GLY A 228 -14.21 -28.18 15.69
C GLY A 228 -12.91 -27.75 16.36
N TRP A 229 -12.81 -26.50 16.84
CA TRP A 229 -11.63 -25.99 17.56
C TRP A 229 -11.77 -26.07 19.08
N ARG A 230 -13.01 -26.05 19.60
CA ARG A 230 -13.30 -26.17 21.04
C ARG A 230 -12.95 -27.53 21.63
N ASP A 231 -13.05 -28.59 20.83
CA ASP A 231 -12.80 -29.98 21.26
C ASP A 231 -11.34 -30.42 21.03
N VAL A 232 -10.48 -29.49 20.58
CA VAL A 232 -9.05 -29.75 20.40
C VAL A 232 -8.37 -29.54 21.74
N ALA A 233 -7.87 -30.63 22.32
CA ALA A 233 -7.22 -30.61 23.64
C ALA A 233 -5.96 -29.72 23.67
N ASP A 234 -5.22 -29.64 22.57
CA ASP A 234 -4.09 -28.74 22.40
C ASP A 234 -4.12 -28.07 21.01
N ILE A 235 -4.46 -26.78 21.02
CA ILE A 235 -4.62 -25.96 19.81
C ILE A 235 -3.27 -25.75 19.10
N GLU A 236 -2.16 -25.69 19.85
CA GLU A 236 -0.83 -25.46 19.27
C GLU A 236 -0.33 -26.69 18.52
N GLU A 237 -0.55 -27.88 19.10
CA GLU A 237 -0.20 -29.15 18.45
C GLU A 237 -1.00 -29.33 17.15
N ARG A 238 -2.31 -29.06 17.19
CA ARG A 238 -3.16 -29.16 15.99
C ARG A 238 -2.77 -28.17 14.91
N CYS A 239 -2.40 -26.95 15.27
CA CYS A 239 -1.88 -25.96 14.32
C CYS A 239 -0.51 -26.39 13.75
N ALA A 240 0.33 -27.06 14.55
CA ALA A 240 1.62 -27.59 14.12
C ALA A 240 1.45 -28.75 13.11
N GLU A 241 0.47 -29.64 13.30
CA GLU A 241 0.12 -30.68 12.33
C GLU A 241 -0.35 -30.09 11.00
N ILE A 242 -1.27 -29.11 11.04
CA ILE A 242 -1.78 -28.45 9.83
C ILE A 242 -0.64 -27.74 9.07
N ARG A 243 0.31 -27.12 9.77
CA ARG A 243 1.49 -26.47 9.16
C ARG A 243 2.48 -27.44 8.57
N LYS A 244 2.56 -28.67 9.10
CA LYS A 244 3.48 -29.69 8.59
C LYS A 244 2.97 -30.36 7.31
N GLY A 245 1.69 -30.21 6.99
CA GLY A 245 1.08 -30.77 5.78
C GLY A 245 1.07 -32.30 5.79
N HIS A 246 0.16 -32.90 5.03
CA HIS A 246 0.29 -34.31 4.63
C HIS A 246 1.54 -34.52 3.77
#